data_AF-A0A925XFG2-F1
#
_entry.id   AF-A0A925XFG2-F1
#
_cell.length_a   1.000
_cell.length_b   1.000
_cell.length_c   1.000
_cell.angle_alpha   90.00
_cell.angle_beta   90.00
_cell.angle_gamma   90.00
#
_symmetry.space_group_name_H-M   'P 1'
#
loop_
_entity.id
_entity.type
_entity.pdbx_description
1 polymer ?
#
loop_
_entity_poly.entity_id
_entity_poly.type
_entity_poly.pdbx_seq_one_letter_code
_entity_poly.pdbx_strand_id
1 'polypeptide(L)'
;MSRQPRLNIADGVYHVTQRCLERRRIVVDDADRREWLRLLHRHATQCGWRVFAYALLDNHFHIFLRTPQPNLSVGMHAFESGYVTLFNKRHQRVGPLFQGRFGAVLVEFESHARVLRRYVHLNPGFG
;
A
#
# COMPACT_ATOMS: atom_id res chain seq x y z
N MET A 1 10.46 15.70 -14.84
CA MET A 1 11.31 14.50 -14.98
C MET A 1 10.44 13.31 -15.37
N SER A 2 10.72 12.70 -16.51
CA SER A 2 10.11 11.44 -16.95
C SER A 2 10.45 10.34 -15.96
N ARG A 3 9.45 9.90 -15.20
CA ARG A 3 9.62 8.89 -14.14
C ARG A 3 9.71 7.51 -14.79
N GLN A 4 10.70 6.70 -14.41
CA GLN A 4 10.91 5.35 -14.92
C GLN A 4 9.59 4.53 -14.95
N PRO A 5 9.35 3.72 -15.99
CA PRO A 5 8.23 2.79 -16.02
C PRO A 5 8.23 1.95 -14.75
N ARG A 6 7.06 1.78 -14.13
CA ARG A 6 6.92 0.84 -13.01
C ARG A 6 7.20 -0.55 -13.55
N LEU A 7 8.33 -1.12 -13.16
CA LEU A 7 8.69 -2.51 -13.42
C LEU A 7 7.69 -3.41 -12.69
N ASN A 8 6.67 -3.89 -13.40
CA ASN A 8 5.84 -4.98 -12.94
C ASN A 8 6.50 -6.27 -13.43
N ILE A 9 7.24 -6.94 -12.56
CA ILE A 9 7.92 -8.19 -12.87
C ILE A 9 7.29 -9.33 -12.07
N ALA A 10 7.28 -10.53 -12.65
CA ALA A 10 6.95 -11.73 -11.90
C ALA A 10 7.95 -11.92 -10.75
N ASP A 11 7.45 -12.46 -9.64
CA ASP A 11 8.21 -12.68 -8.40
C ASP A 11 8.94 -11.45 -7.80
N GLY A 12 8.57 -10.25 -8.22
CA GLY A 12 9.15 -9.02 -7.71
C GLY A 12 8.81 -8.77 -6.23
N VAL A 13 9.79 -8.29 -5.47
CA VAL A 13 9.61 -7.78 -4.11
C VAL A 13 9.65 -6.27 -4.14
N TYR A 14 8.64 -5.62 -3.56
CA TYR A 14 8.45 -4.20 -3.68
C TYR A 14 8.29 -3.53 -2.32
N HIS A 15 8.94 -2.39 -2.16
CA HIS A 15 8.56 -1.39 -1.18
C HIS A 15 7.67 -0.35 -1.86
N VAL A 16 6.38 -0.38 -1.51
CA VAL A 16 5.34 0.54 -1.98
C VAL A 16 5.16 1.67 -0.97
N THR A 17 4.99 2.89 -1.47
CA THR A 17 4.63 4.06 -0.67
C THR A 17 3.52 4.86 -1.34
N GLN A 18 2.62 5.41 -0.54
CA GLN A 18 1.57 6.30 -1.03
C GLN A 18 1.24 7.36 0.01
N ARG A 19 1.03 8.60 -0.45
CA ARG A 19 0.83 9.77 0.41
C ARG A 19 -0.45 10.51 0.07
N CYS A 20 -1.13 10.99 1.12
CA CYS A 20 -2.32 11.83 0.99
C CYS A 20 -2.01 13.16 0.30
N LEU A 21 -2.96 13.65 -0.49
CA LEU A 21 -2.98 15.02 -1.00
C LEU A 21 -2.90 16.03 0.15
N GLU A 22 -2.10 17.08 -0.04
CA GLU A 22 -1.90 18.16 0.95
C GLU A 22 -1.47 17.69 2.35
N ARG A 23 -0.84 16.51 2.49
CA ARG A 23 -0.47 15.90 3.79
C ARG A 23 -1.67 15.70 4.74
N ARG A 24 -2.90 15.74 4.22
CA ARG A 24 -4.13 15.48 4.99
C ARG A 24 -4.14 14.04 5.52
N ARG A 25 -5.05 13.76 6.44
CA ARG A 25 -5.20 12.41 6.97
C ARG A 25 -5.89 11.48 5.97
N ILE A 26 -5.30 10.31 5.75
CA ILE A 26 -5.94 9.13 5.15
C ILE A 26 -6.53 8.20 6.21
N VAL A 27 -6.23 8.43 7.49
CA VAL A 27 -6.78 7.72 8.63
C VAL A 27 -7.15 8.75 9.71
N VAL A 28 -8.43 8.82 10.04
CA VAL A 28 -8.94 9.72 11.09
C VAL A 28 -9.10 8.98 12.41
N ASP A 29 -9.50 7.70 12.36
CA ASP A 29 -9.74 6.85 13.53
C ASP A 29 -9.49 5.37 13.23
N ASP A 30 -9.74 4.50 14.22
CA ASP A 30 -9.51 3.07 14.09
C ASP A 30 -10.44 2.36 13.12
N ALA A 31 -11.61 2.92 12.82
CA ALA A 31 -12.47 2.33 11.79
C ALA A 31 -11.87 2.53 10.39
N ASP A 32 -11.18 3.65 10.14
CA ASP A 32 -10.43 3.83 8.90
C ASP A 32 -9.26 2.84 8.82
N ARG A 33 -8.56 2.62 9.95
CA ARG A 33 -7.47 1.62 10.02
C ARG A 33 -7.97 0.22 9.70
N ARG A 34 -9.09 -0.20 10.31
CA ARG A 34 -9.69 -1.51 10.06
C ARG A 34 -10.11 -1.69 8.61
N GLU A 35 -10.72 -0.67 8.02
CA GLU A 35 -11.17 -0.75 6.63
C GLU A 35 -10.01 -0.80 5.64
N TRP A 36 -8.96 -0.01 5.90
CA TRP A 36 -7.72 -0.06 5.12
C TRP A 36 -7.09 -1.46 5.16
N LEU A 37 -6.97 -2.06 6.36
CA LEU A 37 -6.44 -3.41 6.55
C LEU A 37 -7.28 -4.48 5.86
N ARG A 38 -8.61 -4.39 5.98
CA ARG A 38 -9.55 -5.29 5.31
C ARG A 38 -9.38 -5.27 3.80
N LEU A 39 -9.25 -4.08 3.21
CA LEU A 39 -9.02 -3.92 1.77
C LEU A 39 -7.64 -4.42 1.36
N LEU A 40 -6.58 -4.14 2.13
CA LEU A 40 -5.25 -4.65 1.84
C LEU A 40 -5.25 -6.18 1.82
N HIS A 41 -5.84 -6.82 2.82
CA HIS A 41 -5.94 -8.27 2.90
C HIS A 41 -6.75 -8.86 1.73
N ARG A 42 -7.89 -8.26 1.39
CA ARG A 42 -8.72 -8.66 0.24
C ARG A 42 -7.91 -8.63 -1.06
N HIS A 43 -7.26 -7.50 -1.35
CA HIS A 43 -6.53 -7.33 -2.61
C HIS A 43 -5.24 -8.15 -2.64
N ALA A 44 -4.55 -8.31 -1.51
CA ALA A 44 -3.41 -9.22 -1.41
C ALA A 44 -3.84 -10.66 -1.75
N THR A 45 -4.96 -11.12 -1.21
CA THR A 45 -5.50 -12.46 -1.51
C THR A 45 -5.89 -12.60 -2.98
N GLN A 46 -6.66 -11.64 -3.52
CA GLN A 46 -7.13 -11.67 -4.92
C GLN A 46 -5.98 -11.61 -5.93
N CYS A 47 -4.91 -10.87 -5.64
CA CYS A 47 -3.75 -10.75 -6.50
C CYS A 47 -2.65 -11.78 -6.21
N GLY A 48 -2.84 -12.65 -5.21
CA GLY A 48 -1.84 -13.62 -4.77
C GLY A 48 -0.59 -12.98 -4.16
N TRP A 49 -0.67 -11.75 -3.67
CA TRP A 49 0.47 -11.07 -3.06
C TRP A 49 0.81 -11.66 -1.70
N ARG A 50 2.10 -11.76 -1.44
CA ARG A 50 2.60 -12.02 -0.09
C ARG A 50 3.02 -10.71 0.55
N VAL A 51 2.21 -10.20 1.48
CA VAL A 51 2.55 -9.00 2.25
C VAL A 51 3.44 -9.42 3.43
N PHE A 52 4.65 -8.89 3.49
CA PHE A 52 5.59 -9.17 4.57
C PHE A 52 5.43 -8.20 5.73
N ALA A 53 5.18 -6.93 5.43
CA ALA A 53 4.97 -5.88 6.43
C ALA A 53 4.22 -4.69 5.81
N TYR A 54 3.62 -3.87 6.66
CA TYR A 54 3.05 -2.58 6.28
C TYR A 54 3.21 -1.56 7.42
N ALA A 55 3.14 -0.28 7.07
CA ALA A 55 2.97 0.81 8.01
C ALA A 55 1.83 1.72 7.54
N LEU A 56 0.82 1.89 8.37
CA LEU A 56 -0.27 2.81 8.13
C LEU A 56 -0.16 4.00 9.08
N LEU A 57 0.37 5.10 8.58
CA LEU A 57 0.43 6.38 9.29
C LEU A 57 -0.80 7.22 8.95
N ASP A 58 -0.98 8.32 9.68
CA ASP A 58 -2.18 9.14 9.53
C ASP A 58 -2.33 9.74 8.13
N ASN A 59 -1.24 10.03 7.41
CA ASN A 59 -1.27 10.70 6.11
C ASN A 59 -0.54 9.96 4.98
N HIS A 60 0.01 8.78 5.23
CA HIS A 60 0.66 7.95 4.22
C HIS A 60 0.78 6.51 4.69
N PHE A 61 1.06 5.61 3.76
CA PHE A 61 1.33 4.22 4.08
C PHE A 61 2.54 3.67 3.33
N HIS A 62 3.10 2.61 3.90
CA HIS A 62 4.15 1.80 3.33
C HIS A 62 3.65 0.35 3.28
N ILE A 63 3.87 -0.35 2.17
CA ILE A 63 3.60 -1.77 2.06
C ILE A 63 4.84 -2.43 1.51
N PHE A 64 5.21 -3.55 2.11
CA PHE A 64 6.35 -4.34 1.68
C PHE A 64 5.86 -5.75 1.35
N LEU A 65 5.91 -6.11 0.07
CA LEU A 65 5.22 -7.27 -0.46
C LEU A 65 5.94 -7.91 -1.64
N ARG A 66 5.69 -9.20 -1.89
CA ARG A 66 6.06 -9.90 -3.12
C ARG A 66 4.83 -10.11 -4.00
N THR A 67 4.98 -9.90 -5.30
CA THR A 67 3.96 -10.23 -6.30
C THR A 67 4.41 -11.42 -7.14
N PRO A 68 3.79 -12.60 -7.03
CA PRO A 68 4.15 -13.75 -7.86
C PRO A 68 3.95 -13.47 -9.35
N GLN A 69 2.91 -12.70 -9.69
CA GLN A 69 2.60 -12.26 -11.05
C GLN A 69 2.91 -10.76 -11.20
N PRO A 70 3.12 -10.23 -12.42
CA PRO A 70 3.39 -8.80 -12.67
C PRO A 70 2.13 -7.92 -12.52
N ASN A 71 1.39 -8.07 -11.41
CA ASN A 71 0.07 -7.49 -11.18
C ASN A 71 0.05 -6.38 -10.12
N LEU A 72 1.22 -5.93 -9.61
CA LEU A 72 1.32 -4.88 -8.60
C LEU A 72 0.50 -3.65 -8.95
N SER A 73 0.67 -3.12 -10.17
CA SER A 73 0.00 -1.88 -10.59
C SER A 73 -1.51 -1.99 -10.66
N VAL A 74 -2.05 -3.11 -11.16
CA VAL A 74 -3.49 -3.35 -11.24
C VAL A 74 -4.08 -3.54 -9.85
N GLY A 75 -3.46 -4.38 -9.01
CA GLY A 75 -3.95 -4.60 -7.65
C GLY A 75 -3.90 -3.34 -6.79
N MET A 76 -2.84 -2.53 -6.91
CA MET A 76 -2.71 -1.28 -6.16
C MET A 76 -3.75 -0.25 -6.61
N HIS A 77 -4.05 -0.18 -7.90
CA HIS A 77 -5.12 0.68 -8.38
C HIS A 77 -6.47 0.28 -7.77
N ALA A 78 -6.83 -1.02 -7.81
CA ALA A 78 -8.09 -1.50 -7.25
C ALA A 78 -8.17 -1.24 -5.74
N PHE A 79 -7.09 -1.50 -5.01
CA PHE A 79 -6.96 -1.25 -3.58
C PHE A 79 -7.12 0.24 -3.22
N GLU A 80 -6.34 1.12 -3.85
CA GLU A 80 -6.37 2.56 -3.55
C GLU A 80 -7.73 3.16 -3.91
N SER A 81 -8.29 2.82 -5.08
CA SER A 81 -9.60 3.31 -5.51
C SER A 81 -10.70 2.85 -4.55
N GLY A 82 -10.70 1.57 -4.15
CA GLY A 82 -11.65 1.06 -3.16
C GLY A 82 -11.57 1.81 -1.84
N TYR A 83 -10.35 2.08 -1.36
CA TYR A 83 -10.15 2.83 -0.11
C TYR A 83 -10.62 4.28 -0.24
N VAL A 84 -10.27 4.98 -1.32
CA VAL A 84 -10.72 6.36 -1.56
C VAL A 84 -12.25 6.45 -1.58
N THR A 85 -12.93 5.53 -2.26
CA THR A 85 -14.40 5.51 -2.31
C THR A 85 -15.01 5.37 -0.92
N LEU A 86 -14.51 4.44 -0.10
CA LEU A 86 -15.03 4.20 1.24
C LEU A 86 -14.73 5.35 2.19
N PHE A 87 -13.50 5.86 2.17
CA PHE A 87 -13.09 7.00 2.98
C PHE A 87 -13.91 8.25 2.64
N ASN A 88 -14.06 8.56 1.34
CA ASN A 88 -14.83 9.72 0.90
C ASN A 88 -16.30 9.61 1.29
N LYS A 89 -16.91 8.42 1.12
CA LYS A 89 -18.30 8.19 1.54
C LYS A 89 -18.48 8.41 3.04
N ARG A 90 -17.57 7.86 3.85
CA ARG A 90 -17.63 7.94 5.31
C ARG A 90 -17.47 9.38 5.82
N HIS A 91 -16.50 10.11 5.26
CA HIS A 91 -16.12 11.45 5.71
C HIS A 91 -16.79 12.57 4.91
N GLN A 92 -17.81 12.25 4.09
CA GLN A 92 -18.54 13.19 3.22
C GLN A 92 -17.61 14.05 2.35
N ARG A 93 -16.52 13.46 1.86
CA ARG A 93 -15.54 14.13 1.01
C ARG A 93 -15.82 13.89 -0.46
N VAL A 94 -15.39 14.84 -1.29
CA VAL A 94 -15.37 14.70 -2.75
C VAL A 94 -13.94 14.96 -3.24
N GLY A 95 -13.56 14.24 -4.30
CA GLY A 95 -12.28 14.41 -4.96
C GLY A 95 -11.19 13.41 -4.51
N PRO A 96 -9.95 13.62 -4.98
CA PRO A 96 -8.85 12.70 -4.73
C PRO A 96 -8.42 12.70 -3.26
N LEU A 97 -8.02 11.52 -2.77
CA LEU A 97 -7.40 11.37 -1.46
C LEU A 97 -5.87 11.39 -1.54
N PHE A 98 -5.27 10.77 -2.56
CA PHE A 98 -3.82 10.63 -2.69
C PHE A 98 -3.19 11.66 -3.66
N GLN A 99 -1.89 11.92 -3.52
CA GLN A 99 -1.11 12.85 -4.40
C GLN A 99 -0.88 12.30 -5.82
N GLY A 100 -1.65 11.30 -6.24
CA GLY A 100 -1.55 10.62 -7.50
C GLY A 100 -1.01 9.20 -7.35
N ARG A 101 -0.10 8.82 -8.24
CA ARG A 101 0.40 7.46 -8.41
C ARG A 101 1.32 7.04 -7.26
N PHE A 102 1.05 5.88 -6.64
CA PHE A 102 1.95 5.26 -5.66
C PHE A 102 3.41 5.17 -6.15
N GLY A 103 4.35 5.25 -5.21
CA GLY A 103 5.75 4.90 -5.41
C GLY A 103 5.95 3.40 -5.20
N ALA A 104 6.80 2.78 -6.02
CA ALA A 104 7.21 1.40 -5.83
C ALA A 104 8.68 1.27 -6.21
N VAL A 105 9.47 0.71 -5.29
CA VAL A 105 10.89 0.41 -5.49
C VAL A 105 11.03 -1.11 -5.44
N LEU A 106 11.67 -1.69 -6.46
CA LEU A 106 12.05 -3.10 -6.45
C LEU A 106 13.18 -3.30 -5.44
N VAL A 107 13.04 -4.28 -4.56
CA VAL A 107 13.94 -4.53 -3.44
C VAL A 107 14.69 -5.83 -3.72
N GLU A 108 16.02 -5.75 -3.74
CA GLU A 108 16.89 -6.92 -3.85
C GLU A 108 16.92 -7.71 -2.53
N PHE A 109 17.22 -9.00 -2.61
CA PHE A 109 17.13 -9.95 -1.48
C PHE A 109 17.89 -9.50 -0.22
N GLU A 110 19.10 -8.95 -0.36
CA GLU A 110 19.90 -8.44 0.79
C GLU A 110 19.29 -7.19 1.43
N SER A 111 18.67 -6.32 0.62
CA SER A 111 18.02 -5.10 1.11
C SER A 111 16.68 -5.38 1.81
N HIS A 112 16.08 -6.55 1.53
CA HIS A 112 14.83 -7.04 2.12
C HIS A 112 14.88 -7.03 3.65
N ALA A 113 15.95 -7.55 4.26
CA ALA A 113 16.08 -7.62 5.71
C ALA A 113 16.14 -6.23 6.37
N ARG A 114 16.80 -5.26 5.72
CA ARG A 114 16.91 -3.87 6.21
C ARG A 114 15.56 -3.17 6.17
N VAL A 115 14.80 -3.40 5.10
CA VAL A 115 13.44 -2.86 4.93
C VAL A 115 12.52 -3.44 6.01
N LEU A 116 12.52 -4.76 6.20
CA LEU A 116 11.71 -5.42 7.24
C LEU A 116 11.99 -4.91 8.65
N ARG A 117 13.26 -4.69 9.00
CA ARG A 117 13.65 -4.13 10.31
C ARG A 117 13.01 -2.77 10.59
N ARG A 118 12.76 -1.94 9.56
CA ARG A 118 12.05 -0.65 9.72
C ARG A 118 10.56 -0.82 10.02
N TYR A 119 9.98 -1.98 9.71
CA TYR A 119 8.53 -2.22 9.80
C TYR A 119 8.13 -3.31 10.81
N VAL A 120 9.10 -4.01 11.42
CA VAL A 120 8.86 -5.09 12.39
C VAL A 120 7.95 -4.67 13.55
N HIS A 121 7.98 -3.38 13.90
CA HIS A 121 7.17 -2.83 15.00
C HIS A 121 5.66 -2.72 14.69
N LEU A 122 5.23 -3.00 13.46
CA LEU A 122 3.85 -2.79 13.00
C LEU A 122 3.11 -4.08 12.63
N ASN A 123 3.69 -5.24 12.95
CA ASN A 123 3.10 -6.54 12.63
C ASN A 123 3.00 -7.48 13.85
N PRO A 124 2.06 -7.25 14.79
CA PRO A 124 1.68 -8.27 15.76
C PRO A 124 0.62 -9.17 15.12
N GLY A 125 1.04 -10.26 14.46
CA GLY A 125 0.15 -11.35 14.06
C GLY A 125 -0.20 -11.41 12.58
N PHE A 126 0.74 -11.96 11.79
CA PHE A 126 0.41 -12.78 10.63
C PHE A 126 1.34 -14.00 10.69
N GLY A 127 0.95 -14.94 11.55
CA GLY A 127 1.44 -16.33 11.58
C GLY A 127 0.34 -17.24 11.09
#